data_AF-A0A2M7AF14-F1
#
_entry.id   AF-A0A2M7AF14-F1
#
_cell.length_a   1.000
_cell.length_b   1.000
_cell.length_c   1.000
_cell.angle_alpha   90.00
_cell.angle_beta   90.00
_cell.angle_gamma   90.00
#
_symmetry.space_group_name_H-M   'P 1'
#
loop_
_entity.id
_entity.type
_entity.pdbx_description
1 polymer ?
#
loop_
_entity_poly.entity_id
_entity_poly.type
_entity_poly.pdbx_seq_one_letter_code
_entity_poly.pdbx_strand_id
1 'polypeptide(L)'
;MQRLGFLLWLLACGQSLQENAPAASVAASIRQEGGREVVVLQSDTALLEVIPAEGGVCSRLSVKDGEFAFDLLSNAELLRDVFNHAAMEQDKPTISFLHQINQTAPDSVTLALTAKLDVTNSDESVAGATLEKQITLHAGKRYFAVRQVLKNTSGDVLGASLGTRNRFALSEVRDTESFLLPTERGILRIVGGGIDNFYAQMADWEYKPTDGWYGVVNPVKRIGLVFVLDRNLPDAFYTNNLTAVGGWCADSGILDPDVVFENAYVVFPLRGFQGVAHASRRLIADVQVTGTGGTEVTHTLAGGVAPLGEVSLKTQVEGITSRKLSTLPDVTMHEVGVDPATATVALPEPQQEPIVIRVTASGNGWQESYATYFEGNFRQSIYPGYPYKPQYKREGKSGRME
;
A
#
# COMPACT_ATOMS: atom_id res chain seq x y z
N MET A 1 57.51 -37.22 -49.07
CA MET A 1 57.48 -36.89 -47.63
C MET A 1 56.45 -35.79 -47.41
N GLN A 2 55.51 -36.04 -46.48
CA GLN A 2 54.77 -35.07 -45.63
C GLN A 2 54.02 -33.90 -46.33
N ARG A 3 52.68 -33.97 -46.45
CA ARG A 3 51.63 -33.50 -45.51
C ARG A 3 51.67 -31.98 -45.24
N LEU A 4 50.66 -31.26 -45.72
CA LEU A 4 49.94 -30.12 -45.09
C LEU A 4 48.78 -29.79 -46.05
N GLY A 5 47.51 -29.68 -45.71
CA GLY A 5 46.85 -29.43 -44.44
C GLY A 5 45.69 -28.47 -44.72
N PHE A 6 44.51 -29.01 -44.97
CA PHE A 6 43.24 -28.32 -45.14
C PHE A 6 43.00 -27.28 -44.02
N LEU A 7 42.68 -26.03 -44.35
CA LEU A 7 42.02 -25.11 -43.44
C LEU A 7 40.97 -24.29 -44.21
N LEU A 8 39.78 -24.86 -44.32
CA LEU A 8 38.55 -24.13 -44.63
C LEU A 8 38.16 -23.34 -43.38
N TRP A 9 38.11 -22.02 -43.49
CA TRP A 9 37.52 -21.15 -42.48
C TRP A 9 35.99 -21.28 -42.55
N LEU A 10 35.42 -21.93 -41.54
CA LEU A 10 33.99 -21.92 -41.24
C LEU A 10 33.64 -20.62 -40.49
N LEU A 11 32.98 -19.70 -41.19
CA LEU A 11 32.21 -18.62 -40.58
C LEU A 11 31.01 -19.27 -39.86
N ALA A 12 31.19 -19.58 -38.58
CA ALA A 12 30.08 -19.93 -37.71
C ALA A 12 29.34 -18.64 -37.32
N CYS A 13 28.13 -18.47 -37.86
CA CYS A 13 27.14 -17.52 -37.38
C CYS A 13 26.87 -17.76 -35.89
N GLY A 14 27.44 -16.92 -35.04
CA GLY A 14 27.00 -16.77 -33.65
C GLY A 14 25.67 -16.01 -33.62
N GLN A 15 24.58 -16.65 -34.03
CA GLN A 15 23.26 -16.22 -33.56
C GLN A 15 23.15 -16.73 -32.12
N SER A 16 23.41 -15.83 -31.17
CA SER A 16 22.99 -16.03 -29.80
C SER A 16 21.50 -16.31 -29.83
N LEU A 17 21.11 -17.52 -29.42
CA LEU A 17 19.76 -17.80 -28.97
C LEU A 17 19.52 -16.90 -27.76
N GLN A 18 19.07 -15.68 -28.01
CA GLN A 18 18.26 -14.96 -27.04
C GLN A 18 17.02 -15.83 -26.90
N GLU A 19 16.99 -16.64 -25.84
CA GLU A 19 15.73 -17.15 -25.31
C GLU A 19 14.87 -15.93 -25.09
N ASN A 20 13.94 -15.69 -26.01
CA ASN A 20 12.92 -14.67 -25.83
C ASN A 20 12.14 -15.11 -24.60
N ALA A 21 12.43 -14.48 -23.46
CA ALA A 21 11.61 -14.61 -22.28
C ALA A 21 10.15 -14.41 -22.73
N PRO A 22 9.23 -15.30 -22.34
CA PRO A 22 7.84 -15.19 -22.76
C PRO A 22 7.36 -13.78 -22.41
N ALA A 23 6.75 -13.10 -23.39
CA ALA A 23 6.23 -11.77 -23.18
C ALA A 23 5.30 -11.78 -21.96
N ALA A 24 5.52 -10.84 -21.03
CA ALA A 24 4.66 -10.67 -19.87
C ALA A 24 3.20 -10.61 -20.34
N SER A 25 2.34 -11.44 -19.74
CA SER A 25 0.94 -11.57 -20.16
C SER A 25 0.01 -11.46 -18.97
N VAL A 26 -1.20 -11.02 -19.26
CA VAL A 26 -2.33 -11.05 -18.33
C VAL A 26 -3.43 -11.95 -18.88
N ALA A 27 -4.12 -12.61 -17.96
CA ALA A 27 -5.24 -13.47 -18.25
C ALA A 27 -6.34 -13.26 -17.22
N ALA A 28 -7.57 -13.56 -17.61
CA ALA A 28 -8.67 -13.68 -16.68
C ALA A 28 -9.52 -14.91 -17.01
N SER A 29 -10.10 -15.49 -15.97
CA SER A 29 -10.96 -16.66 -16.09
C SER A 29 -12.05 -16.63 -15.01
N ILE A 30 -13.10 -17.41 -15.22
CA ILE A 30 -14.18 -17.60 -14.26
C ILE A 30 -14.20 -19.09 -13.89
N ARG A 31 -14.25 -19.39 -12.60
CA ARG A 31 -14.40 -20.76 -12.10
C ARG A 31 -15.45 -20.85 -11.01
N GLN A 32 -15.94 -22.06 -10.77
CA GLN A 32 -16.87 -22.37 -9.69
C GLN A 32 -16.12 -23.06 -8.57
N GLU A 33 -16.24 -22.56 -7.34
CA GLU A 33 -15.55 -23.11 -6.17
C GLU A 33 -16.49 -23.10 -4.97
N GLY A 34 -16.82 -24.26 -4.39
CA GLY A 34 -17.72 -24.31 -3.23
C GLY A 34 -19.12 -23.74 -3.48
N GLY A 35 -19.61 -23.75 -4.73
CA GLY A 35 -20.93 -23.23 -5.10
C GLY A 35 -20.98 -21.72 -5.35
N ARG A 36 -19.84 -21.04 -5.32
CA ARG A 36 -19.71 -19.62 -5.68
C ARG A 36 -18.86 -19.45 -6.94
N GLU A 37 -19.18 -18.39 -7.68
CA GLU A 37 -18.40 -17.95 -8.82
C GLU A 37 -17.20 -17.12 -8.34
N VAL A 38 -16.03 -17.46 -8.88
CA VAL A 38 -14.76 -16.80 -8.59
C VAL A 38 -14.17 -16.30 -9.91
N VAL A 39 -13.95 -14.98 -9.99
CA VAL A 39 -13.23 -14.34 -11.10
C VAL A 39 -11.76 -14.30 -10.75
N VAL A 40 -10.93 -14.94 -11.56
CA VAL A 40 -9.47 -14.98 -11.39
C VAL A 40 -8.85 -14.01 -12.37
N LEU A 41 -8.11 -13.02 -11.86
CA LEU A 41 -7.23 -12.15 -12.65
C LEU A 41 -5.78 -12.57 -12.39
N GLN A 42 -5.01 -12.81 -13.45
CA GLN A 42 -3.65 -13.29 -13.31
C GLN A 42 -2.70 -12.55 -14.26
N SER A 43 -1.51 -12.27 -13.75
CA SER A 43 -0.35 -11.79 -14.49
C SER A 43 0.85 -12.71 -14.20
N ASP A 44 2.00 -12.37 -14.75
CA ASP A 44 3.30 -12.94 -14.39
C ASP A 44 3.72 -12.62 -12.94
N THR A 45 3.22 -11.53 -12.36
CA THR A 45 3.64 -11.06 -11.03
C THR A 45 2.61 -11.27 -9.90
N ALA A 46 1.33 -11.43 -10.25
CA ALA A 46 0.25 -11.51 -9.27
C ALA A 46 -0.97 -12.30 -9.77
N LEU A 47 -1.69 -12.89 -8.82
CA LEU A 47 -2.98 -13.54 -9.00
C LEU A 47 -3.97 -12.97 -7.97
N LEU A 48 -5.13 -12.56 -8.45
CA LEU A 48 -6.26 -12.10 -7.64
C LEU A 48 -7.46 -13.01 -7.88
N GLU A 49 -8.10 -13.47 -6.81
CA GLU A 49 -9.37 -14.18 -6.86
C GLU A 49 -10.44 -13.27 -6.26
N VAL A 50 -11.40 -12.86 -7.07
CA VAL A 50 -12.47 -11.93 -6.70
C VAL A 50 -13.80 -12.67 -6.70
N ILE A 51 -14.64 -12.43 -5.68
CA ILE A 51 -15.96 -13.04 -5.56
C ILE A 51 -17.02 -11.95 -5.75
N PRO A 52 -17.60 -11.77 -6.97
CA PRO A 52 -18.55 -10.70 -7.26
C PRO A 52 -19.80 -10.73 -6.36
N ALA A 53 -20.33 -11.93 -6.08
CA ALA A 53 -21.50 -12.12 -5.24
C ALA A 53 -21.24 -11.82 -3.75
N GLU A 54 -19.96 -11.76 -3.33
CA GLU A 54 -19.57 -11.52 -1.94
C GLU A 54 -18.99 -10.11 -1.72
N GLY A 55 -19.53 -9.08 -2.38
CA GLY A 55 -19.06 -7.70 -2.22
C GLY A 55 -17.93 -7.36 -3.17
N GLY A 56 -17.68 -8.19 -4.20
CA GLY A 56 -16.53 -8.01 -5.07
C GLY A 56 -15.22 -8.02 -4.30
N VAL A 57 -15.16 -8.81 -3.22
CA VAL A 57 -13.96 -8.94 -2.38
C VAL A 57 -12.91 -9.75 -3.10
N CYS A 58 -11.65 -9.35 -2.94
CA CYS A 58 -10.52 -10.16 -3.35
C CYS A 58 -10.21 -11.15 -2.21
N SER A 59 -10.67 -12.39 -2.37
CA SER A 59 -10.55 -13.48 -1.40
C SER A 59 -9.17 -14.13 -1.36
N ARG A 60 -8.38 -13.92 -2.41
CA ARG A 60 -7.00 -14.36 -2.48
C ARG A 60 -6.17 -13.37 -3.27
N LEU A 61 -5.03 -13.00 -2.70
CA LEU A 61 -3.94 -12.33 -3.39
C LEU A 61 -2.71 -13.22 -3.26
N SER A 62 -2.18 -13.65 -4.40
CA SER A 62 -0.90 -14.32 -4.50
C SER A 62 0.04 -13.43 -5.31
N VAL A 63 1.24 -13.20 -4.80
CA VAL A 63 2.26 -12.42 -5.48
C VAL A 63 3.41 -13.37 -5.76
N LYS A 64 3.87 -13.42 -7.00
CA LYS A 64 4.97 -14.27 -7.42
C LYS A 64 5.90 -13.49 -8.33
N ASP A 65 7.15 -13.32 -7.93
CA ASP A 65 8.16 -12.69 -8.77
C ASP A 65 9.51 -13.38 -8.59
N GLY A 66 9.89 -14.18 -9.59
CA GLY A 66 11.03 -15.09 -9.51
C GLY A 66 10.89 -16.06 -8.33
N GLU A 67 11.83 -15.99 -7.38
CA GLU A 67 11.83 -16.78 -6.14
C GLU A 67 10.96 -16.18 -5.02
N PHE A 68 10.50 -14.94 -5.18
CA PHE A 68 9.62 -14.32 -4.20
C PHE A 68 8.20 -14.80 -4.41
N ALA A 69 7.59 -15.34 -3.35
CA ALA A 69 6.17 -15.57 -3.34
C ALA A 69 5.58 -15.31 -1.96
N PHE A 70 4.40 -14.69 -1.91
CA PHE A 70 3.55 -14.76 -0.73
C PHE A 70 2.08 -14.85 -1.13
N ASP A 71 1.32 -15.61 -0.35
CA ASP A 71 -0.12 -15.64 -0.36
C ASP A 71 -0.62 -14.97 0.91
N LEU A 72 -1.73 -14.24 0.82
CA LEU A 72 -2.50 -13.92 2.01
C LEU A 72 -3.06 -15.20 2.64
N LEU A 73 -3.17 -15.22 3.97
CA LEU A 73 -3.76 -16.36 4.67
C LEU A 73 -5.23 -16.59 4.29
N SER A 74 -5.71 -17.81 4.56
CA SER A 74 -7.10 -18.19 4.34
C SER A 74 -8.06 -17.23 5.06
N ASN A 75 -9.19 -16.92 4.39
CA ASN A 75 -10.19 -15.92 4.80
C ASN A 75 -9.74 -14.46 4.67
N ALA A 76 -8.77 -14.17 3.80
CA ALA A 76 -8.52 -12.80 3.39
C ALA A 76 -9.76 -12.21 2.70
N GLU A 77 -10.13 -11.00 3.05
CA GLU A 77 -11.15 -10.18 2.40
C GLU A 77 -10.52 -8.84 2.09
N LEU A 78 -9.91 -8.71 0.92
CA LEU A 78 -9.45 -7.41 0.44
C LEU A 78 -10.57 -6.69 -0.31
N LEU A 79 -10.46 -5.36 -0.33
CA LEU A 79 -11.26 -4.49 -1.18
C LEU A 79 -12.76 -4.44 -0.82
N ARG A 80 -13.18 -4.78 0.39
CA ARG A 80 -14.61 -4.72 0.76
C ARG A 80 -15.08 -3.27 0.80
N ASP A 81 -16.10 -2.93 0.02
CA ASP A 81 -16.69 -1.59 -0.01
C ASP A 81 -17.44 -1.28 1.30
N VAL A 82 -17.30 -0.05 1.81
CA VAL A 82 -18.00 0.43 3.02
C VAL A 82 -18.48 1.87 2.82
N PHE A 83 -19.59 2.25 3.46
CA PHE A 83 -20.24 3.54 3.24
C PHE A 83 -20.32 4.46 4.47
N ASN A 84 -19.79 4.02 5.62
CA ASN A 84 -19.59 4.84 6.81
C ASN A 84 -18.54 4.21 7.72
N HIS A 85 -18.08 4.98 8.71
CA HIS A 85 -17.09 4.52 9.69
C HIS A 85 -17.57 3.31 10.51
N ALA A 86 -18.84 3.30 10.92
CA ALA A 86 -19.41 2.18 11.69
C ALA A 86 -19.38 0.84 10.92
N ALA A 87 -19.47 0.88 9.59
CA ALA A 87 -19.35 -0.28 8.72
C ALA A 87 -17.93 -0.87 8.67
N MET A 88 -16.92 -0.17 9.20
CA MET A 88 -15.57 -0.73 9.33
C MET A 88 -15.52 -1.82 10.42
N GLU A 89 -16.30 -1.66 11.48
CA GLU A 89 -16.34 -2.57 12.63
C GLU A 89 -17.28 -3.76 12.41
N GLN A 90 -18.37 -3.53 11.68
CA GLN A 90 -19.47 -4.48 11.52
C GLN A 90 -19.34 -5.29 10.23
N ASP A 91 -19.63 -6.58 10.29
CA ASP A 91 -19.86 -7.37 9.09
C ASP A 91 -21.28 -7.03 8.57
N LYS A 92 -21.34 -6.06 7.64
CA LYS A 92 -22.58 -5.59 7.00
C LYS A 92 -23.02 -6.51 5.87
N PRO A 93 -24.30 -6.43 5.44
CA PRO A 93 -24.81 -7.22 4.32
C PRO A 93 -23.95 -7.03 3.08
N THR A 94 -23.85 -8.11 2.31
CA THR A 94 -22.90 -8.22 1.23
C THR A 94 -23.52 -7.76 -0.09
N ILE A 95 -22.83 -6.86 -0.80
CA ILE A 95 -23.26 -6.38 -2.12
C ILE A 95 -23.00 -7.46 -3.17
N SER A 96 -24.02 -7.89 -3.89
CA SER A 96 -23.85 -8.76 -5.05
C SER A 96 -23.64 -7.94 -6.30
N PHE A 97 -22.48 -8.06 -6.93
CA PHE A 97 -22.15 -7.34 -8.16
C PHE A 97 -22.48 -8.16 -9.41
N LEU A 98 -23.01 -7.48 -10.43
CA LEU A 98 -22.83 -7.90 -11.81
C LEU A 98 -21.38 -7.65 -12.22
N HIS A 99 -20.82 -8.49 -13.08
CA HIS A 99 -19.42 -8.37 -13.46
C HIS A 99 -19.18 -8.55 -14.95
N GLN A 100 -18.13 -7.90 -15.45
CA GLN A 100 -17.63 -8.04 -16.82
C GLN A 100 -16.11 -7.98 -16.82
N ILE A 101 -15.48 -8.91 -17.55
CA ILE A 101 -14.04 -8.91 -17.78
C ILE A 101 -13.77 -8.15 -19.09
N ASN A 102 -12.94 -7.12 -19.01
CA ASN A 102 -12.51 -6.31 -20.14
C ASN A 102 -10.99 -6.44 -20.33
N GLN A 103 -10.57 -6.99 -21.47
CA GLN A 103 -9.17 -7.02 -21.88
C GLN A 103 -9.00 -6.06 -23.05
N THR A 104 -8.80 -4.78 -22.73
CA THR A 104 -8.71 -3.70 -23.72
C THR A 104 -7.33 -3.62 -24.37
N ALA A 105 -6.30 -4.18 -23.74
CA ALA A 105 -4.95 -4.25 -24.27
C ALA A 105 -4.28 -5.60 -23.90
N PRO A 106 -3.25 -6.04 -24.64
CA PRO A 106 -2.54 -7.30 -24.36
C PRO A 106 -1.87 -7.34 -22.98
N ASP A 107 -1.56 -6.17 -22.42
CA ASP A 107 -0.80 -5.98 -21.18
C ASP A 107 -1.67 -5.59 -19.98
N SER A 108 -3.00 -5.53 -20.12
CA SER A 108 -3.90 -5.19 -19.02
C SER A 108 -5.25 -5.91 -19.08
N VAL A 109 -5.75 -6.28 -17.91
CA VAL A 109 -7.09 -6.85 -17.74
C VAL A 109 -7.82 -6.12 -16.63
N THR A 110 -9.08 -5.79 -16.86
CA THR A 110 -9.94 -5.09 -15.90
C THR A 110 -11.18 -5.91 -15.61
N LEU A 111 -11.44 -6.16 -14.33
CA LEU A 111 -12.73 -6.63 -13.85
C LEU A 111 -13.59 -5.41 -13.50
N ALA A 112 -14.65 -5.19 -14.28
CA ALA A 112 -15.68 -4.21 -13.99
C ALA A 112 -16.81 -4.88 -13.19
N LEU A 113 -17.22 -4.23 -12.11
CA LEU A 113 -18.26 -4.66 -11.18
C LEU A 113 -19.30 -3.54 -11.08
N THR A 114 -20.59 -3.88 -11.14
CA THR A 114 -21.68 -2.92 -10.98
C THR A 114 -22.78 -3.47 -10.10
N ALA A 115 -23.24 -2.69 -9.14
CA ALA A 115 -24.35 -3.03 -8.26
C ALA A 115 -25.28 -1.84 -8.05
N LYS A 116 -26.58 -2.11 -7.98
CA LYS A 116 -27.57 -1.15 -7.47
C LYS A 116 -27.69 -1.34 -5.96
N LEU A 117 -27.56 -0.24 -5.23
CA LEU A 117 -27.59 -0.24 -3.77
C LEU A 117 -29.02 -0.10 -3.28
N ASP A 118 -29.36 -0.84 -2.23
CA ASP A 118 -30.62 -0.75 -1.50
C ASP A 118 -30.40 -1.02 0.00
N VAL A 119 -31.46 -0.84 0.79
CA VAL A 119 -31.40 -1.01 2.26
C VAL A 119 -31.12 -2.44 2.72
N THR A 120 -31.19 -3.43 1.83
CA THR A 120 -30.94 -4.85 2.14
C THR A 120 -29.49 -5.25 1.91
N ASN A 121 -28.78 -4.54 1.03
CA ASN A 121 -27.42 -4.87 0.62
C ASN A 121 -26.39 -3.76 0.91
N SER A 122 -26.83 -2.62 1.44
CA SER A 122 -26.00 -1.45 1.69
C SER A 122 -26.55 -0.62 2.85
N ASP A 123 -25.91 0.52 3.11
CA ASP A 123 -26.38 1.48 4.11
C ASP A 123 -27.54 2.32 3.59
N GLU A 124 -28.50 2.63 4.46
CA GLU A 124 -29.67 3.46 4.12
C GLU A 124 -29.26 4.80 3.47
N SER A 125 -28.12 5.35 3.90
CA SER A 125 -27.58 6.61 3.42
C SER A 125 -27.16 6.60 1.93
N VAL A 126 -26.99 5.42 1.33
CA VAL A 126 -26.62 5.24 -0.09
C VAL A 126 -27.66 4.42 -0.87
N ALA A 127 -28.82 4.10 -0.27
CA ALA A 127 -29.86 3.34 -0.93
C ALA A 127 -30.38 4.08 -2.19
N GLY A 128 -30.51 3.34 -3.30
CA GLY A 128 -30.90 3.88 -4.61
C GLY A 128 -29.75 4.38 -5.46
N ALA A 129 -28.52 4.47 -4.93
CA ALA A 129 -27.32 4.75 -5.71
C ALA A 129 -26.84 3.53 -6.51
N THR A 130 -25.94 3.77 -7.46
CA THR A 130 -25.22 2.73 -8.20
C THR A 130 -23.75 2.78 -7.81
N LEU A 131 -23.20 1.62 -7.44
CA LEU A 131 -21.76 1.46 -7.19
C LEU A 131 -21.13 0.74 -8.37
N GLU A 132 -20.13 1.37 -8.97
CA GLU A 132 -19.23 0.76 -9.94
C GLU A 132 -17.85 0.57 -9.33
N LYS A 133 -17.21 -0.55 -9.61
CA LYS A 133 -15.86 -0.86 -9.14
C LYS A 133 -15.07 -1.51 -10.26
N GLN A 134 -13.85 -1.05 -10.45
CA GLN A 134 -12.91 -1.59 -11.44
C GLN A 134 -11.66 -2.05 -10.73
N ILE A 135 -11.23 -3.28 -11.02
CA ILE A 135 -9.95 -3.83 -10.54
C ILE A 135 -9.10 -4.11 -11.78
N THR A 136 -7.98 -3.42 -11.92
CA THR A 136 -7.11 -3.51 -13.10
C THR A 136 -5.77 -4.11 -12.72
N LEU A 137 -5.39 -5.18 -13.43
CA LEU A 137 -4.10 -5.85 -13.33
C LEU A 137 -3.32 -5.63 -14.63
N HIS A 138 -2.01 -5.43 -14.51
CA HIS A 138 -1.11 -5.19 -15.63
C HIS A 138 0.00 -6.24 -15.70
N ALA A 139 0.42 -6.58 -16.92
CA ALA A 139 1.56 -7.46 -17.16
C ALA A 139 2.87 -6.79 -16.69
N GLY A 140 3.73 -7.53 -16.00
CA GLY A 140 5.03 -7.07 -15.52
C GLY A 140 4.98 -5.97 -14.46
N LYS A 141 3.81 -5.71 -13.86
CA LYS A 141 3.64 -4.65 -12.84
C LYS A 141 3.33 -5.24 -11.48
N ARG A 142 4.09 -4.82 -10.45
CA ARG A 142 3.88 -5.18 -9.04
C ARG A 142 2.85 -4.28 -8.36
N TYR A 143 1.73 -4.07 -9.01
CA TYR A 143 0.59 -3.39 -8.43
C TYR A 143 -0.68 -3.77 -9.17
N PHE A 144 -1.81 -3.53 -8.52
CA PHE A 144 -3.10 -3.47 -9.19
C PHE A 144 -3.81 -2.18 -8.78
N ALA A 145 -4.60 -1.63 -9.70
CA ALA A 145 -5.35 -0.40 -9.48
C ALA A 145 -6.81 -0.74 -9.17
N VAL A 146 -7.42 0.07 -8.31
CA VAL A 146 -8.84 0.00 -8.00
C VAL A 146 -9.47 1.37 -8.16
N ARG A 147 -10.59 1.42 -8.87
CA ARG A 147 -11.42 2.60 -9.01
C ARG A 147 -12.83 2.26 -8.56
N GLN A 148 -13.40 3.06 -7.67
CA GLN A 148 -14.76 2.94 -7.18
C GLN A 148 -15.52 4.23 -7.53
N VAL A 149 -16.75 4.09 -8.00
CA VAL A 149 -17.61 5.21 -8.41
C VAL A 149 -18.97 5.00 -7.78
N LEU A 150 -19.37 5.91 -6.90
CA LEU A 150 -20.71 5.97 -6.35
C LEU A 150 -21.49 7.05 -7.11
N LYS A 151 -22.51 6.62 -7.85
CA LYS A 151 -23.39 7.50 -8.61
C LYS A 151 -24.75 7.58 -7.94
N ASN A 152 -25.21 8.79 -7.63
CA ASN A 152 -26.56 8.98 -7.12
C ASN A 152 -27.59 8.81 -8.24
N THR A 153 -28.31 7.69 -8.22
CA THR A 153 -29.37 7.34 -9.18
C THR A 153 -30.76 7.29 -8.54
N SER A 154 -30.92 7.72 -7.29
CA SER A 154 -32.19 7.58 -6.55
C SER A 154 -33.21 8.67 -6.91
N GLY A 155 -32.74 9.84 -7.36
CA GLY A 155 -33.55 11.04 -7.54
C GLY A 155 -33.68 11.89 -6.27
N ASP A 156 -33.18 11.39 -5.13
CA ASP A 156 -33.13 12.10 -3.85
C ASP A 156 -31.70 12.57 -3.54
N VAL A 157 -31.55 13.46 -2.56
CA VAL A 157 -30.25 13.88 -2.04
C VAL A 157 -29.73 12.82 -1.05
N LEU A 158 -28.48 12.37 -1.22
CA LEU A 158 -27.86 11.35 -0.37
C LEU A 158 -26.72 11.92 0.47
N GLY A 159 -26.57 11.45 1.72
CA GLY A 159 -25.37 11.65 2.51
C GLY A 159 -24.51 10.40 2.39
N ALA A 160 -23.36 10.48 1.72
CA ALA A 160 -22.61 9.28 1.41
C ALA A 160 -21.15 9.40 1.81
N SER A 161 -20.60 8.31 2.31
CA SER A 161 -19.17 8.09 2.32
C SER A 161 -18.87 6.84 1.50
N LEU A 162 -17.64 6.71 1.02
CA LEU A 162 -17.18 5.50 0.34
C LEU A 162 -15.74 5.23 0.76
N GLY A 163 -15.51 3.98 1.12
CA GLY A 163 -14.26 3.51 1.62
C GLY A 163 -13.99 2.07 1.24
N THR A 164 -12.92 1.55 1.83
CA THR A 164 -12.51 0.17 1.68
C THR A 164 -12.07 -0.40 3.01
N ARG A 165 -12.63 -1.55 3.36
CA ARG A 165 -12.24 -2.39 4.47
C ARG A 165 -11.48 -3.62 3.96
N ASN A 166 -10.41 -3.97 4.66
CA ASN A 166 -9.56 -5.10 4.31
C ASN A 166 -9.35 -5.94 5.56
N ARG A 167 -9.62 -7.23 5.49
CA ARG A 167 -9.37 -8.20 6.55
C ARG A 167 -8.37 -9.21 6.05
N PHE A 168 -7.12 -9.19 6.50
CA PHE A 168 -6.10 -10.13 6.03
C PHE A 168 -4.95 -10.23 7.01
N ALA A 169 -4.17 -11.31 6.89
CA ALA A 169 -2.92 -11.48 7.58
C ALA A 169 -1.82 -11.90 6.59
N LEU A 170 -0.60 -11.44 6.85
CA LEU A 170 0.61 -11.75 6.08
C LEU A 170 1.33 -13.01 6.62
N SER A 171 0.95 -13.46 7.80
CA SER A 171 1.59 -14.56 8.51
C SER A 171 0.64 -15.20 9.53
N GLU A 172 0.90 -16.46 9.88
CA GLU A 172 0.10 -17.19 10.88
C GLU A 172 0.20 -16.57 12.27
N VAL A 173 1.31 -15.86 12.54
CA VAL A 173 1.60 -15.23 13.82
C VAL A 173 1.36 -13.72 13.71
N ARG A 174 0.15 -13.28 14.07
CA ARG A 174 -0.33 -11.90 13.87
C ARG A 174 0.41 -10.83 14.68
N ASP A 175 1.05 -11.19 15.80
CA ASP A 175 1.82 -10.25 16.62
C ASP A 175 3.07 -9.72 15.90
N THR A 176 3.49 -10.38 14.83
CA THR A 176 4.60 -9.93 13.99
C THR A 176 4.18 -8.85 13.00
N GLU A 177 2.90 -8.60 12.78
CA GLU A 177 2.41 -7.65 11.78
C GLU A 177 2.25 -6.24 12.35
N SER A 178 2.38 -5.25 11.47
CA SER A 178 2.29 -3.84 11.83
C SER A 178 1.43 -3.10 10.82
N PHE A 179 0.32 -2.53 11.30
CA PHE A 179 -0.45 -1.56 10.53
C PHE A 179 0.25 -0.20 10.63
N LEU A 180 0.37 0.49 9.49
CA LEU A 180 1.10 1.73 9.33
C LEU A 180 0.16 2.82 8.82
N LEU A 181 0.07 3.91 9.59
CA LEU A 181 -0.79 5.05 9.29
C LEU A 181 0.01 6.37 9.37
N PRO A 182 0.06 7.18 8.31
CA PRO A 182 0.69 8.49 8.35
C PRO A 182 -0.20 9.51 9.07
N THR A 183 0.26 10.02 10.21
CA THR A 183 -0.47 11.00 11.05
C THR A 183 0.35 12.26 11.28
N GLU A 184 -0.27 13.30 11.82
CA GLU A 184 0.45 14.51 12.26
C GLU A 184 1.56 14.19 13.28
N ARG A 185 1.53 13.03 13.95
CA ARG A 185 2.56 12.62 14.92
C ARG A 185 3.67 11.75 14.32
N GLY A 186 3.67 11.53 13.01
CA GLY A 186 4.55 10.60 12.31
C GLY A 186 3.81 9.35 11.84
N ILE A 187 4.55 8.27 11.56
CA ILE A 187 3.95 6.99 11.19
C ILE A 187 3.50 6.28 12.47
N LEU A 188 2.19 6.23 12.68
CA LEU A 188 1.61 5.41 13.73
C LEU A 188 1.78 3.95 13.32
N ARG A 189 2.44 3.19 14.19
CA ARG A 189 2.66 1.75 14.03
C ARG A 189 1.83 1.00 15.05
N ILE A 190 0.84 0.25 14.58
CA ILE A 190 -0.06 -0.53 15.43
C ILE A 190 0.38 -2.00 15.35
N VAL A 191 0.92 -2.50 16.47
CA VAL A 191 1.44 -3.87 16.63
C VAL A 191 0.52 -4.66 17.58
N GLY A 192 0.42 -5.96 17.40
CA GLY A 192 -0.45 -6.82 18.22
C GLY A 192 0.19 -7.12 19.57
N GLY A 193 -0.62 -7.22 20.64
CA GLY A 193 -0.20 -7.79 21.92
C GLY A 193 -0.44 -6.90 23.14
N GLY A 194 -1.53 -7.17 23.87
CA GLY A 194 -1.75 -6.71 25.25
C GLY A 194 -2.93 -5.75 25.45
N ILE A 195 -3.52 -5.80 26.64
CA ILE A 195 -4.52 -4.83 27.14
C ILE A 195 -3.97 -3.39 27.06
N ASP A 196 -2.65 -3.21 27.14
CA ASP A 196 -2.01 -1.91 27.03
C ASP A 196 -2.13 -1.32 25.61
N ASN A 197 -2.23 -2.14 24.56
CA ASN A 197 -2.52 -1.69 23.19
C ASN A 197 -4.01 -1.37 22.99
N PHE A 198 -4.89 -1.81 23.89
CA PHE A 198 -6.31 -1.44 23.91
C PHE A 198 -6.50 -0.03 24.51
N TYR A 199 -5.65 0.37 25.46
CA TYR A 199 -5.65 1.70 26.07
C TYR A 199 -4.75 2.73 25.36
N ALA A 200 -3.86 2.28 24.46
CA ALA A 200 -3.12 3.14 23.52
C ALA A 200 -3.93 3.48 22.25
N GLN A 201 -5.14 2.91 22.09
CA GLN A 201 -6.11 3.36 21.10
C GLN A 201 -6.65 4.72 21.54
N MET A 202 -5.93 5.79 21.19
CA MET A 202 -6.58 7.09 21.02
C MET A 202 -7.79 6.87 20.11
N ALA A 203 -8.91 7.50 20.44
CA ALA A 203 -10.16 7.24 19.73
C ALA A 203 -9.99 7.54 18.23
N ASP A 204 -10.72 6.85 17.36
CA ASP A 204 -10.56 6.90 15.89
C ASP A 204 -10.54 8.32 15.30
N TRP A 205 -11.13 9.31 16.00
CA TRP A 205 -11.13 10.74 15.62
C TRP A 205 -9.86 11.52 16.00
N GLU A 206 -8.91 10.93 16.72
CA GLU A 206 -7.72 11.62 17.25
C GLU A 206 -6.48 11.53 16.35
N TYR A 207 -6.50 10.67 15.32
CA TYR A 207 -5.40 10.55 14.36
C TYR A 207 -5.72 11.28 13.07
N LYS A 208 -5.42 12.59 13.03
CA LYS A 208 -5.54 13.37 11.80
C LYS A 208 -4.57 12.81 10.75
N PRO A 209 -5.06 12.21 9.65
CA PRO A 209 -4.20 11.70 8.59
C PRO A 209 -3.35 12.81 7.99
N THR A 210 -2.17 12.48 7.50
CA THR A 210 -1.26 13.46 6.84
C THR A 210 -0.91 13.12 5.41
N ASP A 211 -1.07 11.86 5.01
CA ASP A 211 -0.86 11.41 3.65
C ASP A 211 -1.92 10.38 3.24
N GLY A 212 -2.11 10.25 1.92
CA GLY A 212 -3.10 9.39 1.30
C GLY A 212 -2.60 7.97 1.12
N TRP A 213 -2.07 7.35 2.18
CA TRP A 213 -1.70 5.94 2.13
C TRP A 213 -1.87 5.25 3.48
N TYR A 214 -2.05 3.93 3.46
CA TYR A 214 -1.87 3.08 4.64
C TYR A 214 -1.18 1.79 4.22
N GLY A 215 -0.59 1.09 5.19
CA GLY A 215 0.11 -0.16 4.90
C GLY A 215 -0.03 -1.19 6.01
N VAL A 216 0.26 -2.44 5.66
CA VAL A 216 0.44 -3.54 6.59
C VAL A 216 1.74 -4.24 6.21
N VAL A 217 2.65 -4.40 7.17
CA VAL A 217 3.95 -5.05 6.94
C VAL A 217 4.19 -6.14 7.97
N ASN A 218 4.89 -7.19 7.55
CA ASN A 218 5.57 -8.12 8.42
C ASN A 218 7.08 -7.81 8.33
N PRO A 219 7.67 -7.12 9.33
CA PRO A 219 9.06 -6.70 9.33
C PRO A 219 10.04 -7.88 9.35
N VAL A 220 9.65 -9.01 9.94
CA VAL A 220 10.50 -10.21 10.03
C VAL A 220 10.60 -10.88 8.67
N LYS A 221 9.46 -11.09 8.00
CA LYS A 221 9.41 -11.69 6.66
C LYS A 221 9.74 -10.68 5.55
N ARG A 222 9.77 -9.38 5.86
CA ARG A 222 9.96 -8.26 4.93
C ARG A 222 8.97 -8.30 3.76
N ILE A 223 7.69 -8.54 4.08
CA ILE A 223 6.57 -8.54 3.13
C ILE A 223 5.48 -7.60 3.61
N GLY A 224 4.62 -7.14 2.70
CA GLY A 224 3.50 -6.29 3.09
C GLY A 224 2.60 -5.90 1.93
N LEU A 225 1.61 -5.08 2.25
CA LEU A 225 0.76 -4.38 1.29
C LEU A 225 0.72 -2.91 1.66
N VAL A 226 0.85 -2.03 0.68
CA VAL A 226 0.61 -0.59 0.82
C VAL A 226 -0.46 -0.18 -0.16
N PHE A 227 -1.40 0.62 0.33
CA PHE A 227 -2.51 1.15 -0.44
C PHE A 227 -2.29 2.65 -0.55
N VAL A 228 -2.12 3.13 -1.77
CA VAL A 228 -1.89 4.55 -2.07
C VAL A 228 -3.14 5.10 -2.74
N LEU A 229 -3.77 6.07 -2.10
CA LEU A 229 -4.96 6.76 -2.54
C LEU A 229 -4.58 7.86 -3.55
N ASP A 230 -5.40 8.07 -4.57
CA ASP A 230 -5.24 9.20 -5.49
C ASP A 230 -5.64 10.55 -4.87
N ARG A 231 -6.25 10.52 -3.67
CA ARG A 231 -6.55 11.71 -2.86
C ARG A 231 -5.52 11.87 -1.75
N ASN A 232 -5.24 13.12 -1.38
CA ASN A 232 -4.25 13.43 -0.36
C ASN A 232 -4.58 12.90 1.03
N LEU A 233 -5.86 12.90 1.41
CA LEU A 233 -6.29 12.58 2.77
C LEU A 233 -7.65 11.88 2.71
N PRO A 234 -7.82 10.69 3.32
CA PRO A 234 -9.14 10.19 3.67
C PRO A 234 -9.64 10.92 4.93
N ASP A 235 -10.96 10.87 5.16
CA ASP A 235 -11.57 11.48 6.34
C ASP A 235 -11.30 10.65 7.60
N ALA A 236 -11.27 9.32 7.44
CA ALA A 236 -10.95 8.40 8.53
C ALA A 236 -10.13 7.21 8.03
N PHE A 237 -9.20 6.78 8.88
CA PHE A 237 -8.61 5.44 8.83
C PHE A 237 -9.18 4.60 9.97
N TYR A 238 -9.32 3.30 9.73
CA TYR A 238 -9.72 2.33 10.75
C TYR A 238 -8.73 1.17 10.76
N THR A 239 -8.33 0.73 11.95
CA THR A 239 -7.54 -0.49 12.10
C THR A 239 -7.89 -1.23 13.38
N ASN A 240 -7.99 -2.55 13.29
CA ASN A 240 -8.12 -3.45 14.41
C ASN A 240 -7.23 -4.66 14.17
N ASN A 241 -6.06 -4.68 14.80
CA ASN A 241 -5.10 -5.77 14.61
C ASN A 241 -5.59 -7.11 15.21
N LEU A 242 -6.45 -7.09 16.24
CA LEU A 242 -7.00 -8.34 16.81
C LEU A 242 -7.81 -9.11 15.75
N THR A 243 -8.60 -8.39 14.97
CA THR A 243 -9.40 -8.95 13.87
C THR A 243 -8.70 -8.89 12.51
N ALA A 244 -7.47 -8.37 12.48
CA ALA A 244 -6.67 -8.14 11.26
C ALA A 244 -7.41 -7.28 10.21
N VAL A 245 -8.20 -6.31 10.69
CA VAL A 245 -8.98 -5.40 9.86
C VAL A 245 -8.25 -4.07 9.73
N GLY A 246 -8.17 -3.52 8.52
CA GLY A 246 -7.69 -2.18 8.26
C GLY A 246 -8.39 -1.57 7.04
N GLY A 247 -8.53 -0.25 7.01
CA GLY A 247 -9.25 0.41 5.95
C GLY A 247 -9.29 1.92 6.08
N TRP A 248 -9.98 2.55 5.13
CA TRP A 248 -10.18 3.99 5.10
C TRP A 248 -11.56 4.32 4.56
N CYS A 249 -12.09 5.46 4.94
CA CYS A 249 -13.33 6.00 4.41
C CYS A 249 -13.11 7.44 3.98
N ALA A 250 -13.74 7.83 2.86
CA ALA A 250 -13.81 9.21 2.44
C ALA A 250 -15.28 9.64 2.39
N ASP A 251 -15.59 10.74 3.06
CA ASP A 251 -16.84 11.44 3.01
C ASP A 251 -16.99 12.12 1.65
N SER A 252 -18.09 11.83 0.97
CA SER A 252 -18.46 12.56 -0.24
C SER A 252 -19.24 13.83 0.07
N GLY A 253 -19.64 14.00 1.34
CA GLY A 253 -20.59 15.01 1.78
C GLY A 253 -21.99 14.69 1.28
N ILE A 254 -22.61 15.69 0.64
CA ILE A 254 -23.94 15.58 0.07
C ILE A 254 -23.82 15.28 -1.43
N LEU A 255 -24.46 14.20 -1.88
CA LEU A 255 -24.60 13.84 -3.29
C LEU A 255 -25.99 14.21 -3.78
N ASP A 256 -26.08 15.26 -4.59
CA ASP A 256 -27.30 15.58 -5.33
C ASP A 256 -27.60 14.49 -6.38
N PRO A 257 -28.85 14.41 -6.89
CA PRO A 257 -29.20 13.50 -7.98
C PRO A 257 -28.25 13.63 -9.17
N ASP A 258 -27.87 12.49 -9.77
CA ASP A 258 -26.92 12.35 -10.88
C ASP A 258 -25.47 12.77 -10.59
N VAL A 259 -25.15 13.22 -9.37
CA VAL A 259 -23.77 13.50 -8.97
C VAL A 259 -23.00 12.19 -8.73
N VAL A 260 -21.70 12.25 -9.04
CA VAL A 260 -20.77 11.14 -8.95
C VAL A 260 -19.68 11.45 -7.92
N PHE A 261 -19.45 10.52 -7.00
CA PHE A 261 -18.27 10.48 -6.15
C PHE A 261 -17.34 9.36 -6.61
N GLU A 262 -16.07 9.69 -6.80
CA GLU A 262 -15.05 8.74 -7.23
C GLU A 262 -13.97 8.58 -6.17
N ASN A 263 -13.54 7.34 -5.96
CA ASN A 263 -12.36 6.99 -5.19
C ASN A 263 -11.46 6.07 -6.00
N ALA A 264 -10.17 6.39 -6.09
CA ALA A 264 -9.20 5.58 -6.80
C ALA A 264 -7.95 5.38 -5.94
N TYR A 265 -7.36 4.19 -6.04
CA TYR A 265 -6.17 3.81 -5.29
C TYR A 265 -5.41 2.69 -5.99
N VAL A 266 -4.14 2.54 -5.60
CA VAL A 266 -3.24 1.50 -6.08
C VAL A 266 -2.78 0.66 -4.89
N VAL A 267 -2.73 -0.65 -5.07
CA VAL A 267 -2.22 -1.58 -4.07
C VAL A 267 -0.87 -2.11 -4.51
N PHE A 268 0.15 -1.89 -3.69
CA PHE A 268 1.52 -2.34 -3.88
C PHE A 268 1.86 -3.48 -2.93
N PRO A 269 2.04 -4.70 -3.43
CA PRO A 269 2.79 -5.72 -2.73
C PRO A 269 4.21 -5.28 -2.43
N LEU A 270 4.60 -5.39 -1.16
CA LEU A 270 5.93 -5.06 -0.71
C LEU A 270 6.78 -6.32 -0.53
N ARG A 271 8.05 -6.18 -0.92
CA ARG A 271 9.15 -7.10 -0.61
C ARG A 271 10.33 -6.28 -0.10
N GLY A 272 11.07 -6.80 0.87
CA GLY A 272 12.29 -6.20 1.37
C GLY A 272 12.10 -5.00 2.30
N PHE A 273 10.86 -4.57 2.56
CA PHE A 273 10.56 -3.48 3.49
C PHE A 273 10.33 -4.00 4.91
N GLN A 274 10.87 -3.32 5.92
CA GLN A 274 10.57 -3.60 7.34
C GLN A 274 9.49 -2.66 7.89
N GLY A 275 9.45 -1.44 7.37
CA GLY A 275 8.42 -0.45 7.61
C GLY A 275 8.08 0.28 6.32
N VAL A 276 7.33 1.37 6.47
CA VAL A 276 7.06 2.34 5.41
C VAL A 276 7.01 3.71 6.09
N ALA A 277 7.87 4.62 5.64
CA ALA A 277 7.90 6.02 6.07
C ALA A 277 7.10 6.91 5.11
N HIS A 278 6.96 6.45 3.85
CA HIS A 278 6.28 7.17 2.78
C HIS A 278 5.83 6.22 1.67
N ALA A 279 4.67 6.52 1.09
CA ALA A 279 4.23 5.89 -0.13
C ALA A 279 3.48 6.88 -1.02
N SER A 280 3.77 6.81 -2.31
CA SER A 280 3.05 7.48 -3.40
C SER A 280 3.02 6.54 -4.60
N ARG A 281 2.31 6.93 -5.67
CA ARG A 281 2.36 6.18 -6.94
C ARG A 281 3.78 6.08 -7.49
N ARG A 282 4.64 7.05 -7.16
CA ARG A 282 6.01 7.13 -7.66
C ARG A 282 6.99 6.41 -6.74
N LEU A 283 6.94 6.67 -5.44
CA LEU A 283 7.98 6.27 -4.49
C LEU A 283 7.37 5.54 -3.28
N ILE A 284 7.95 4.39 -2.94
CA ILE A 284 7.75 3.71 -1.65
C ILE A 284 9.09 3.79 -0.91
N ALA A 285 9.07 4.33 0.31
CA ALA A 285 10.28 4.54 1.08
C ALA A 285 10.12 4.08 2.53
N ASP A 286 11.20 3.52 3.06
CA ASP A 286 11.36 3.15 4.45
C ASP A 286 12.68 3.72 4.99
N VAL A 287 12.68 4.03 6.28
CA VAL A 287 13.83 4.55 7.01
C VAL A 287 13.91 3.80 8.32
N GLN A 288 14.93 2.96 8.43
CA GLN A 288 15.22 2.18 9.62
C GLN A 288 16.42 2.76 10.34
N VAL A 289 16.38 2.75 11.66
CA VAL A 289 17.50 3.17 12.50
C VAL A 289 17.95 1.98 13.33
N THR A 290 19.20 1.58 13.17
CA THR A 290 19.78 0.39 13.84
C THR A 290 20.98 0.75 14.70
N GLY A 291 21.19 -0.04 15.76
CA GLY A 291 22.27 0.13 16.74
C GLY A 291 21.78 0.52 18.13
N THR A 292 22.52 0.14 19.17
CA THR A 292 22.25 0.56 20.55
C THR A 292 22.52 2.06 20.67
N GLY A 293 21.45 2.85 20.61
CA GLY A 293 21.54 4.31 20.52
C GLY A 293 21.70 4.83 19.08
N GLY A 294 21.14 4.15 18.06
CA GLY A 294 21.02 4.67 16.69
C GLY A 294 22.33 5.05 16.03
N THR A 295 23.07 4.07 15.49
CA THR A 295 24.36 4.31 14.83
C THR A 295 24.22 4.44 13.32
N GLU A 296 23.18 3.84 12.74
CA GLU A 296 23.01 3.75 11.29
C GLU A 296 21.58 4.09 10.89
N VAL A 297 21.44 4.88 9.82
CA VAL A 297 20.19 5.16 9.12
C VAL A 297 20.21 4.40 7.82
N THR A 298 19.30 3.45 7.67
CA THR A 298 19.12 2.64 6.46
C THR A 298 17.90 3.13 5.70
N HIS A 299 18.13 3.62 4.49
CA HIS A 299 17.10 3.97 3.51
C HIS A 299 16.79 2.76 2.64
N THR A 300 15.53 2.41 2.51
CA THR A 300 15.05 1.42 1.51
C THR A 300 14.06 2.10 0.60
N LEU A 301 14.32 2.12 -0.71
CA LEU A 301 13.45 2.78 -1.70
C LEU A 301 13.06 1.80 -2.81
N ALA A 302 11.83 1.91 -3.29
CA ALA A 302 11.37 1.28 -4.52
C ALA A 302 10.49 2.26 -5.30
N GLY A 303 10.50 2.11 -6.62
CA GLY A 303 9.49 2.70 -7.49
C GLY A 303 8.13 2.05 -7.28
N GLY A 304 7.06 2.85 -7.29
CA GLY A 304 5.69 2.38 -7.23
C GLY A 304 5.26 1.80 -8.57
N VAL A 305 4.70 2.64 -9.44
CA VAL A 305 4.18 2.19 -10.76
C VAL A 305 5.26 1.98 -11.83
N ALA A 306 6.45 2.56 -11.61
CA ALA A 306 7.58 2.50 -12.54
C ALA A 306 8.92 2.58 -11.79
N PRO A 307 10.02 2.06 -12.38
CA PRO A 307 11.38 2.30 -11.89
C PRO A 307 11.69 3.79 -11.74
N LEU A 308 12.47 4.14 -10.72
CA LEU A 308 12.91 5.51 -10.42
C LEU A 308 14.23 5.86 -11.11
N GLY A 309 15.06 4.87 -11.44
CA GLY A 309 16.41 5.11 -11.95
C GLY A 309 17.34 5.64 -10.87
N GLU A 310 18.06 6.72 -11.14
CA GLU A 310 18.91 7.35 -10.12
C GLU A 310 18.09 8.21 -9.15
N VAL A 311 18.34 8.03 -7.86
CA VAL A 311 17.70 8.78 -6.78
C VAL A 311 18.75 9.35 -5.84
N SER A 312 18.71 10.67 -5.63
CA SER A 312 19.52 11.36 -4.63
C SER A 312 18.70 11.59 -3.35
N LEU A 313 19.30 11.32 -2.21
CA LEU A 313 18.72 11.52 -0.89
C LEU A 313 19.50 12.56 -0.12
N LYS A 314 18.76 13.55 0.40
CA LYS A 314 19.24 14.49 1.41
C LYS A 314 18.57 14.19 2.73
N THR A 315 19.36 13.87 3.75
CA THR A 315 18.84 13.43 5.05
C THR A 315 19.23 14.41 6.14
N GLN A 316 18.22 14.96 6.82
CA GLN A 316 18.37 15.79 8.01
C GLN A 316 17.86 15.06 9.23
N VAL A 317 18.56 15.23 10.35
CA VAL A 317 18.25 14.60 11.64
C VAL A 317 18.06 15.71 12.66
N GLU A 318 16.89 15.75 13.28
CA GLU A 318 16.51 16.74 14.29
C GLU A 318 16.33 16.04 15.64
N GLY A 319 17.13 16.41 16.64
CA GLY A 319 16.91 16.00 18.02
C GLY A 319 15.67 16.66 18.60
N ILE A 320 14.73 15.88 19.16
CA ILE A 320 13.44 16.41 19.62
C ILE A 320 13.57 17.33 20.83
N THR A 321 14.44 17.01 21.77
CA THR A 321 14.63 17.78 23.01
C THR A 321 15.64 18.90 22.78
N SER A 322 16.79 18.58 22.17
CA SER A 322 17.85 19.56 21.94
C SER A 322 17.56 20.54 20.81
N ARG A 323 16.69 20.17 19.86
CA ARG A 323 16.49 20.86 18.57
C ARG A 323 17.76 20.97 17.72
N LYS A 324 18.80 20.20 18.03
CA LYS A 324 20.03 20.13 17.24
C LYS A 324 19.71 19.51 15.88
N LEU A 325 20.01 20.24 14.82
CA LEU A 325 19.94 19.77 13.44
C LEU A 325 21.30 19.24 13.01
N SER A 326 21.30 18.06 12.43
CA SER A 326 22.47 17.45 11.78
C SER A 326 22.08 17.05 10.36
N THR A 327 23.01 17.19 9.41
CA THR A 327 22.80 16.72 8.03
C THR A 327 23.72 15.52 7.82
N LEU A 328 23.16 14.42 7.31
CA LEU A 328 23.94 13.26 6.92
C LEU A 328 24.53 13.47 5.53
N PRO A 329 25.62 12.77 5.18
CA PRO A 329 26.13 12.73 3.81
C PRO A 329 25.00 12.43 2.80
N ASP A 330 25.01 13.17 1.69
CA ASP A 330 24.10 12.90 0.57
C ASP A 330 24.34 11.48 0.03
N VAL A 331 23.26 10.76 -0.22
CA VAL A 331 23.31 9.39 -0.78
C VAL A 331 22.79 9.42 -2.19
N THR A 332 23.47 8.74 -3.11
CA THR A 332 22.93 8.47 -4.45
C THR A 332 22.73 6.97 -4.59
N MET A 333 21.50 6.59 -4.94
CA MET A 333 21.12 5.22 -5.23
C MET A 333 20.96 5.10 -6.75
N HIS A 334 21.74 4.25 -7.38
CA HIS A 334 21.65 4.01 -8.82
C HIS A 334 20.65 2.89 -9.11
N GLU A 335 19.97 2.97 -10.26
CA GLU A 335 19.07 1.93 -10.78
C GLU A 335 17.98 1.47 -9.80
N VAL A 336 17.39 2.40 -9.03
CA VAL A 336 16.26 2.12 -8.15
C VAL A 336 15.06 1.67 -8.99
N GLY A 337 14.80 0.37 -9.00
CA GLY A 337 13.72 -0.27 -9.71
C GLY A 337 12.42 -0.34 -8.90
N VAL A 338 11.52 -1.23 -9.32
CA VAL A 338 10.37 -1.67 -8.50
C VAL A 338 10.80 -2.68 -7.42
N ASP A 339 12.01 -3.24 -7.56
CA ASP A 339 12.70 -3.93 -6.47
C ASP A 339 13.32 -2.91 -5.51
N PRO A 340 13.29 -3.18 -4.20
CA PRO A 340 13.86 -2.28 -3.21
C PRO A 340 15.38 -2.19 -3.35
N ALA A 341 15.89 -0.97 -3.49
CA ALA A 341 17.29 -0.66 -3.30
C ALA A 341 17.51 -0.17 -1.85
N THR A 342 18.67 -0.48 -1.28
CA THR A 342 19.02 -0.10 0.11
C THR A 342 20.31 0.71 0.13
N ALA A 343 20.36 1.74 0.97
CA ALA A 343 21.58 2.47 1.28
C ALA A 343 21.63 2.82 2.78
N THR A 344 22.80 2.72 3.39
CA THR A 344 22.99 2.96 4.82
C THR A 344 24.01 4.06 5.04
N VAL A 345 23.72 4.95 5.98
CA VAL A 345 24.59 6.06 6.38
C VAL A 345 24.75 6.06 7.89
N ALA A 346 25.97 6.24 8.36
CA ALA A 346 26.25 6.35 9.78
C ALA A 346 25.81 7.73 10.31
N LEU A 347 25.20 7.72 11.50
CA LEU A 347 25.04 8.93 12.29
C LEU A 347 26.41 9.37 12.83
N PRO A 348 26.73 10.67 12.84
CA PRO A 348 28.04 11.14 13.30
C PRO A 348 28.29 10.92 14.79
N GLU A 349 27.21 10.88 15.60
CA GLU A 349 27.26 10.65 17.04
C GLU A 349 26.15 9.67 17.42
N PRO A 350 26.36 8.78 18.41
CA PRO A 350 25.28 7.94 18.93
C PRO A 350 24.13 8.79 19.46
N GLN A 351 22.92 8.42 19.07
CA GLN A 351 21.68 9.05 19.44
C GLN A 351 21.40 8.97 20.95
N GLN A 352 21.37 10.13 21.61
CA GLN A 352 21.13 10.27 23.06
C GLN A 352 19.70 10.73 23.41
N GLU A 353 18.84 10.95 22.42
CA GLU A 353 17.47 11.44 22.56
C GLU A 353 16.58 10.95 21.40
N PRO A 354 15.25 11.08 21.45
CA PRO A 354 14.43 10.85 20.27
C PRO A 354 14.76 11.80 19.11
N ILE A 355 14.68 11.30 17.88
CA ILE A 355 14.96 12.06 16.66
C ILE A 355 13.84 11.98 15.63
N VAL A 356 13.81 12.99 14.78
CA VAL A 356 13.10 12.97 13.50
C VAL A 356 14.12 12.92 12.39
N ILE A 357 13.96 11.97 11.48
CA ILE A 357 14.75 11.86 10.26
C ILE A 357 13.87 12.37 9.13
N ARG A 358 14.27 13.50 8.53
CA ARG A 358 13.62 14.11 7.38
C ARG A 358 14.44 13.79 6.15
N VAL A 359 13.80 13.24 5.14
CA VAL A 359 14.45 12.84 3.89
C VAL A 359 13.78 13.59 2.76
N THR A 360 14.60 14.14 1.87
CA THR A 360 14.17 14.60 0.55
C THR A 360 14.79 13.69 -0.48
N ALA A 361 13.93 12.93 -1.17
CA ALA A 361 14.30 12.11 -2.32
C ALA A 361 14.04 12.89 -3.60
N SER A 362 15.02 12.89 -4.51
CA SER A 362 14.93 13.59 -5.80
C SER A 362 15.42 12.69 -6.92
N GLY A 363 14.80 12.80 -8.09
CA GLY A 363 15.23 12.14 -9.32
C GLY A 363 14.94 13.03 -10.53
N ASN A 364 14.94 12.44 -11.73
CA ASN A 364 14.75 13.22 -12.96
C ASN A 364 13.36 13.90 -13.01
N GLY A 365 13.31 15.20 -12.73
CA GLY A 365 12.11 16.03 -12.80
C GLY A 365 11.12 15.85 -11.65
N TRP A 366 11.51 15.20 -10.55
CA TRP A 366 10.64 15.00 -9.39
C TRP A 366 11.39 15.11 -8.05
N GLN A 367 10.65 15.50 -7.02
CA GLN A 367 11.11 15.56 -5.64
C GLN A 367 9.97 15.19 -4.70
N GLU A 368 10.25 14.36 -3.70
CA GLU A 368 9.32 14.02 -2.62
C GLU A 368 10.02 14.06 -1.27
N SER A 369 9.34 14.59 -0.26
CA SER A 369 9.86 14.67 1.11
C SER A 369 9.01 13.84 2.05
N TYR A 370 9.67 13.20 3.01
CA TYR A 370 9.04 12.40 4.03
C TYR A 370 9.86 12.41 5.31
N ALA A 371 9.25 11.96 6.40
CA ALA A 371 9.92 11.93 7.68
C ALA A 371 9.46 10.76 8.55
N THR A 372 10.39 10.22 9.32
CA THR A 372 10.12 9.20 10.34
C THR A 372 10.56 9.69 11.71
N TYR A 373 9.84 9.26 12.73
CA TYR A 373 10.20 9.50 14.12
C TYR A 373 10.85 8.23 14.67
N PHE A 374 12.02 8.37 15.29
CA PHE A 374 12.72 7.29 15.96
C PHE A 374 12.94 7.63 17.42
N GLU A 375 12.42 6.77 18.28
CA GLU A 375 12.43 6.98 19.71
C GLU A 375 13.73 6.51 20.39
N GLY A 376 14.43 5.53 19.78
CA GLY A 376 15.60 4.91 20.38
C GLY A 376 15.25 4.04 21.60
N ASN A 377 16.09 4.12 22.64
CA ASN A 377 15.90 3.41 23.91
C ASN A 377 14.98 4.16 24.90
N PHE A 378 14.48 5.33 24.51
CA PHE A 378 13.47 6.02 25.31
C PHE A 378 12.16 5.23 25.15
N ARG A 379 11.54 4.84 26.27
CA ARG A 379 10.19 4.28 26.25
C ARG A 379 9.20 5.41 26.53
N GLN A 380 8.48 5.85 25.51
CA GLN A 380 7.21 6.56 25.64
C GLN A 380 6.19 5.49 26.01
N SER A 381 6.10 5.21 27.30
CA SER A 381 4.84 4.65 27.78
C SER A 381 3.78 5.73 27.59
N ILE A 382 2.85 5.50 26.67
CA ILE A 382 1.59 6.24 26.62
C ILE A 382 0.74 5.68 27.77
N TYR A 383 1.02 6.08 29.01
CA TYR A 383 0.11 5.79 30.11
C TYR A 383 -1.09 6.74 30.03
N PRO A 384 -2.34 6.23 30.05
CA PRO A 384 -3.53 7.06 30.22
C PRO A 384 -3.38 7.83 31.55
N GLY A 385 -3.21 9.15 31.47
CA GLY A 385 -2.99 10.02 32.64
C GLY A 385 -1.78 10.96 32.53
N TYR A 386 -0.86 10.71 31.59
CA TYR A 386 0.23 11.63 31.28
C TYR A 386 0.16 12.03 29.80
N PRO A 387 -0.55 13.12 29.44
CA PRO A 387 -0.61 13.59 28.07
C PRO A 387 0.75 14.14 27.65
N TYR A 388 1.66 13.28 27.19
CA TYR A 388 2.82 13.73 26.45
C TYR A 388 2.34 14.14 25.06
N LYS A 389 2.36 15.45 24.80
CA LYS A 389 2.16 15.98 23.45
C LYS A 389 3.47 15.75 22.69
N PRO A 390 3.55 14.87 21.68
CA PRO A 390 4.71 14.88 20.81
C PRO A 390 4.87 16.31 20.25
N GLN A 391 6.06 16.88 20.44
CA GLN A 391 6.39 18.21 19.89
C GLN A 391 6.71 18.15 18.39
N TYR A 392 6.65 16.96 17.78
CA TYR A 392 6.79 16.75 16.36
C TYR A 392 5.42 16.81 15.69
N LYS A 393 5.29 17.68 14.70
CA LYS A 393 4.19 17.69 13.75
C LYS A 393 4.73 17.38 12.35
N ARG A 394 4.31 16.27 11.76
CA ARG A 394 4.49 16.00 10.32
C ARG A 394 3.65 17.02 9.57
N GLU A 395 4.26 17.73 8.63
CA GLU A 395 3.52 18.61 7.71
C GLU A 395 2.66 17.73 6.81
N GLY A 396 1.35 17.94 6.83
CA GLY A 396 0.43 17.24 5.92
C GLY A 396 0.52 17.81 4.51
N LYS A 397 0.36 16.96 3.50
CA LYS A 397 0.27 17.44 2.11
C LYS A 397 -1.08 18.12 1.87
N SER A 398 -1.10 19.44 1.75
CA SER A 398 -2.29 20.16 1.26
C SER A 398 -2.26 20.27 -0.27
N GLY A 399 -3.24 19.66 -0.96
CA GLY A 399 -3.51 19.87 -2.40
C GLY A 399 -3.47 18.61 -3.27
N ARG A 400 -4.52 18.36 -4.06
CA ARG A 400 -4.67 17.22 -5.00
C ARG A 400 -3.34 16.80 -5.64
N MET A 401 -3.01 15.51 -5.58
CA MET A 401 -1.95 14.94 -6.41
C MET A 401 -2.37 15.08 -7.88
N GLU A 402 -1.69 15.95 -8.61
CA GLU A 402 -1.81 16.08 -10.07
C GLU A 402 -1.17 14.90 -10.82
#